data_AF-A0A660R131-F1
#
_entry.id   AF-A0A660R131-F1
#
_cell.length_a   1.000
_cell.length_b   1.000
_cell.length_c   1.000
_cell.angle_alpha   90.00
_cell.angle_beta   90.00
_cell.angle_gamma   90.00
#
_symmetry.space_group_name_H-M   'P 1'
#
loop_
_entity.id
_entity.type
_entity.pdbx_description
1 polymer ?
#
loop_
_entity_poly.entity_id
_entity_poly.type
_entity_poly.pdbx_seq_one_letter_code
_entity_poly.pdbx_strand_id
1 'polypeptide(L)'
;MNKPMKNMMIATAVLAVAGSATASIWSGAALDDDWDNAGNWDVAPTAWSGEVVTLDTVGAIVNKAAGNDAPGLGDINVVNGALNVSGHIGGGMMRVGQGAGNSGAVTVVSGDGSFGGWKSLQLWGASIGEAGTGSFVNNGGTALMGVSGAWFVLGGTGTMNLNGGYTTIDVDATGATFILDGVIDLAGGALAIKGDVLSEAGGWILAQKLTSYGQTADASDFTEKFAFDFDTTNTGYTTITAVPEPATLGMVALMGGGILWIRKRLLI
;
A
#
# COMPACT_ATOMS: atom_id res chain seq x y z
N MET A 1 -13.29 -6.97 -74.09
CA MET A 1 -12.10 -7.45 -73.35
C MET A 1 -12.12 -6.81 -71.97
N ASN A 2 -12.55 -7.56 -70.95
CA ASN A 2 -12.55 -7.08 -69.57
C ASN A 2 -11.17 -7.32 -68.95
N LYS A 3 -10.49 -6.24 -68.55
CA LYS A 3 -9.22 -6.29 -67.81
C LYS A 3 -9.53 -6.75 -66.37
N PRO A 4 -8.86 -7.80 -65.85
CA PRO A 4 -9.00 -8.15 -64.43
C PRO A 4 -8.31 -7.08 -63.58
N MET A 5 -9.06 -6.46 -62.67
CA MET A 5 -8.51 -5.58 -61.63
C MET A 5 -7.71 -6.43 -60.64
N LYS A 6 -6.43 -6.10 -60.47
CA LYS A 6 -5.59 -6.67 -59.41
C LYS A 6 -6.07 -6.11 -58.07
N ASN A 7 -6.63 -6.95 -57.22
CA ASN A 7 -6.86 -6.63 -55.82
C ASN A 7 -5.50 -6.43 -55.14
N MET A 8 -5.08 -5.17 -54.99
CA MET A 8 -3.98 -4.82 -54.10
C MET A 8 -4.48 -4.94 -52.66
N MET A 9 -4.26 -6.09 -52.04
CA MET A 9 -4.29 -6.17 -50.58
C MET A 9 -3.15 -5.30 -50.05
N ILE A 10 -3.49 -4.17 -49.46
CA ILE A 10 -2.57 -3.39 -48.63
C ILE A 10 -2.47 -4.16 -47.31
N ALA A 11 -1.40 -4.93 -47.16
CA ALA A 11 -1.04 -5.50 -45.88
C ALA A 11 -0.46 -4.38 -45.01
N THR A 12 -1.29 -3.79 -44.15
CA THR A 12 -0.81 -2.92 -43.08
C THR A 12 -0.08 -3.80 -42.07
N ALA A 13 1.25 -3.87 -42.19
CA ALA A 13 2.09 -4.44 -41.14
C ALA A 13 2.02 -3.49 -39.94
N VAL A 14 1.19 -3.82 -38.96
CA VAL A 14 1.28 -3.20 -37.63
C VAL A 14 2.56 -3.76 -37.00
N LEU A 15 3.64 -3.00 -37.08
CA LEU A 15 4.84 -3.25 -36.30
C LEU A 15 4.49 -2.93 -34.85
N ALA A 16 4.00 -3.94 -34.11
CA ALA A 16 3.94 -3.86 -32.66
C ALA A 16 5.39 -3.85 -32.17
N VAL A 17 5.96 -2.66 -31.97
CA VAL A 17 7.19 -2.50 -31.21
C VAL A 17 6.84 -2.84 -29.77
N ALA A 18 7.00 -4.11 -29.40
CA ALA A 18 7.13 -4.50 -28.01
C ALA A 18 8.45 -3.90 -27.52
N GLY A 19 8.43 -2.64 -27.11
CA GLY A 19 9.55 -2.06 -26.39
C GLY A 19 9.77 -2.92 -25.15
N SER A 20 10.97 -3.49 -25.00
CA SER A 20 11.36 -4.02 -23.70
C SER A 20 11.20 -2.88 -22.71
N ALA A 21 10.43 -3.08 -21.63
CA ALA A 21 10.29 -2.07 -20.59
C ALA A 21 11.70 -1.63 -20.16
N THR A 22 12.02 -0.36 -20.37
CA THR A 22 13.22 0.24 -19.80
C THR A 22 13.08 0.17 -18.28
N ALA A 23 14.17 -0.17 -17.61
CA ALA A 23 14.23 -0.19 -16.15
C ALA A 23 14.81 1.15 -15.70
N SER A 24 14.17 1.76 -14.71
CA SER A 24 14.66 2.93 -13.98
C SER A 24 15.19 2.46 -12.64
N ILE A 25 16.49 2.61 -12.41
CA ILE A 25 17.18 2.20 -11.20
C ILE A 25 17.62 3.45 -10.45
N TRP A 26 17.24 3.53 -9.18
CA TRP A 26 17.71 4.59 -8.30
C TRP A 26 19.20 4.42 -8.05
N SER A 27 19.97 5.39 -8.52
CA SER A 27 21.42 5.48 -8.32
C SER A 27 21.82 6.42 -7.17
N GLY A 28 20.96 7.39 -6.84
CA GLY A 28 21.27 8.43 -5.84
C GLY A 28 22.46 9.32 -6.23
N ALA A 29 22.84 9.37 -7.51
CA ALA A 29 24.05 10.03 -7.95
C ALA A 29 24.02 11.56 -7.78
N ALA A 30 22.85 12.19 -7.71
CA ALA A 30 22.74 13.62 -7.42
C ALA A 30 22.90 13.94 -5.92
N LEU A 31 23.04 12.92 -5.05
CA LEU A 31 23.23 13.05 -3.60
C LEU A 31 22.08 13.75 -2.87
N ASP A 32 20.87 13.66 -3.41
CA ASP A 32 19.63 14.04 -2.73
C ASP A 32 18.63 12.87 -2.73
N ASP A 33 17.47 13.08 -2.13
CA ASP A 33 16.41 12.08 -1.98
C ASP A 33 15.21 12.32 -2.90
N ASP A 34 15.29 13.27 -3.84
CA ASP A 34 14.15 13.67 -4.66
C ASP A 34 13.94 12.70 -5.82
N TRP A 35 12.77 12.03 -5.82
CA TRP A 35 12.34 11.15 -6.90
C TRP A 35 12.37 11.86 -8.27
N ASP A 36 12.00 13.14 -8.30
CA ASP A 36 11.81 13.87 -9.55
C ASP A 36 13.13 14.45 -10.11
N ASN A 37 14.23 14.38 -9.36
CA ASN A 37 15.54 14.74 -9.86
C ASN A 37 16.08 13.62 -10.77
N ALA A 38 16.05 13.87 -12.09
CA ALA A 38 16.52 12.94 -13.10
C ALA A 38 17.99 12.48 -12.89
N GLY A 39 18.82 13.29 -12.21
CA GLY A 39 20.20 12.94 -11.89
C GLY A 39 20.35 11.81 -10.86
N ASN A 40 19.28 11.44 -10.15
CA ASN A 40 19.28 10.29 -9.24
C ASN A 40 18.99 8.96 -9.94
N TRP A 41 18.58 8.98 -11.20
CA TRP A 41 18.22 7.80 -11.95
C TRP A 41 19.27 7.51 -13.04
N ASP A 42 19.50 6.24 -13.33
CA ASP A 42 20.21 5.85 -14.55
C ASP A 42 19.43 6.28 -15.81
N VAL A 43 18.11 6.12 -15.75
CA VAL A 43 17.09 6.61 -16.68
C VAL A 43 15.89 7.03 -15.83
N ALA A 44 15.58 8.32 -15.82
CA ALA A 44 14.49 8.85 -15.02
C ALA A 44 13.14 8.23 -15.43
N PRO A 45 12.35 7.71 -14.47
CA PRO A 45 11.07 7.09 -14.78
C PRO A 45 10.10 8.14 -15.31
N THR A 46 9.35 7.76 -16.34
CA THR A 46 8.36 8.65 -16.98
C THR A 46 6.93 8.17 -16.71
N ALA A 47 6.00 9.11 -16.54
CA ALA A 47 4.60 8.75 -16.35
C ALA A 47 4.03 8.03 -17.59
N TRP A 48 3.19 7.01 -17.36
CA TRP A 48 2.53 6.18 -18.38
C TRP A 48 3.46 5.39 -19.29
N SER A 49 4.72 5.23 -18.90
CA SER A 49 5.72 4.52 -19.70
C SER A 49 5.63 2.99 -19.57
N GLY A 50 5.01 2.49 -18.51
CA GLY A 50 5.09 1.07 -18.15
C GLY A 50 6.49 0.64 -17.70
N GLU A 51 7.38 1.59 -17.40
CA GLU A 51 8.76 1.32 -16.96
C GLU A 51 8.79 0.66 -15.60
N VAL A 52 9.68 -0.32 -15.45
CA VAL A 52 9.92 -0.96 -14.15
C VAL A 52 10.83 -0.06 -13.34
N VAL A 53 10.41 0.28 -12.13
CA VAL A 53 11.20 1.11 -11.21
C VAL A 53 11.81 0.23 -10.13
N THR A 54 13.10 0.40 -9.86
CA THR A 54 13.82 -0.38 -8.84
C THR A 54 14.63 0.51 -7.90
N LEU A 55 14.45 0.30 -6.60
CA LEU A 55 15.17 0.92 -5.49
C LEU A 55 15.94 -0.16 -4.75
N ASP A 56 17.18 -0.40 -5.17
CA ASP A 56 18.07 -1.42 -4.60
C ASP A 56 19.38 -0.83 -4.08
N THR A 57 19.27 0.33 -3.43
CA THR A 57 20.40 0.96 -2.74
C THR A 57 20.17 0.89 -1.25
N VAL A 58 21.04 0.14 -0.55
CA VAL A 58 20.95 -0.07 0.91
C VAL A 58 20.94 1.28 1.64
N GLY A 59 19.87 1.52 2.40
CA GLY A 59 19.72 2.73 3.21
C GLY A 59 19.37 3.99 2.42
N ALA A 60 19.13 3.90 1.11
CA ALA A 60 18.59 5.03 0.35
C ALA A 60 17.19 5.38 0.84
N ILE A 61 16.92 6.68 0.92
CA ILE A 61 15.59 7.24 1.16
C ILE A 61 15.23 7.98 -0.12
N VAL A 62 14.04 7.70 -0.66
CA VAL A 62 13.54 8.34 -1.87
C VAL A 62 12.18 8.93 -1.59
N ASN A 63 12.03 10.22 -1.88
CA ASN A 63 10.85 11.00 -1.59
C ASN A 63 10.15 11.39 -2.89
N LYS A 64 8.93 10.90 -3.07
CA LYS A 64 7.99 11.40 -4.07
C LYS A 64 7.17 12.53 -3.45
N ALA A 65 7.53 13.78 -3.76
CA ALA A 65 6.85 14.97 -3.25
C ALA A 65 5.42 15.11 -3.79
N ALA A 66 4.58 15.85 -3.04
CA ALA A 66 3.22 16.18 -3.44
C ALA A 66 3.19 17.11 -4.66
N GLY A 67 2.15 16.98 -5.50
CA GLY A 67 1.94 17.82 -6.70
C GLY A 67 2.67 17.34 -7.95
N ASN A 68 3.56 16.36 -7.81
CA ASN A 68 4.20 15.68 -8.92
C ASN A 68 3.72 14.22 -8.92
N ASP A 69 3.05 13.80 -9.98
CA ASP A 69 2.45 12.47 -10.06
C ASP A 69 3.23 11.56 -11.01
N ALA A 70 3.40 10.29 -10.64
CA ALA A 70 4.00 9.26 -11.49
C ALA A 70 3.01 8.09 -11.72
N PRO A 71 1.91 8.32 -12.47
CA PRO A 71 0.96 7.27 -12.82
C PRO A 71 1.48 6.39 -13.95
N GLY A 72 0.90 5.18 -14.10
CA GLY A 72 1.13 4.30 -15.23
C GLY A 72 2.55 3.73 -15.36
N LEU A 73 3.27 3.62 -14.24
CA LEU A 73 4.52 2.86 -14.17
C LEU A 73 4.25 1.36 -14.35
N GLY A 74 5.29 0.61 -14.69
CA GLY A 74 5.29 -0.85 -14.64
C GLY A 74 5.40 -1.36 -13.20
N ASP A 75 6.17 -2.42 -13.00
CA ASP A 75 6.42 -2.94 -11.66
C ASP A 75 7.32 -1.99 -10.84
N ILE A 76 7.08 -1.92 -9.53
CA ILE A 76 7.81 -1.06 -8.61
C ILE A 76 8.47 -1.95 -7.55
N ASN A 77 9.79 -2.08 -7.60
CA ASN A 77 10.57 -2.92 -6.71
C ASN A 77 11.32 -2.05 -5.70
N VAL A 78 10.92 -2.14 -4.43
CA VAL A 78 11.65 -1.53 -3.31
C VAL A 78 12.39 -2.64 -2.58
N VAL A 79 13.66 -2.82 -2.92
CA VAL A 79 14.44 -4.00 -2.51
C VAL A 79 15.19 -3.74 -1.21
N ASN A 80 16.02 -2.69 -1.15
CA ASN A 80 16.92 -2.40 -0.02
C ASN A 80 16.90 -0.94 0.45
N GLY A 81 15.91 -0.15 0.04
CA GLY A 81 15.76 1.26 0.44
C GLY A 81 14.36 1.57 0.98
N ALA A 82 14.10 2.85 1.18
CA ALA A 82 12.80 3.38 1.59
C ALA A 82 12.22 4.31 0.52
N LEU A 83 10.94 4.14 0.21
CA LEU A 83 10.17 5.03 -0.66
C LEU A 83 9.08 5.73 0.14
N ASN A 84 9.16 7.06 0.23
CA ASN A 84 8.17 7.92 0.86
C ASN A 84 7.29 8.57 -0.21
N VAL A 85 5.98 8.44 -0.08
CA VAL A 85 5.00 8.89 -1.07
C VAL A 85 4.11 9.96 -0.46
N SER A 86 4.34 11.21 -0.85
CA SER A 86 3.47 12.36 -0.54
C SER A 86 2.64 12.80 -1.77
N GLY A 87 3.14 12.51 -2.98
CA GLY A 87 2.43 12.64 -4.27
C GLY A 87 1.65 11.40 -4.66
N HIS A 88 1.29 11.28 -5.95
CA HIS A 88 0.72 10.05 -6.51
C HIS A 88 1.80 9.18 -7.14
N ILE A 89 1.79 7.89 -6.81
CA ILE A 89 2.45 6.83 -7.58
C ILE A 89 1.39 5.83 -8.02
N GLY A 90 1.35 5.58 -9.33
CA GLY A 90 0.43 4.62 -9.94
C GLY A 90 1.18 3.65 -10.83
N GLY A 91 0.95 2.35 -10.69
CA GLY A 91 1.64 1.37 -11.53
C GLY A 91 1.15 -0.07 -11.41
N GLY A 92 2.01 -0.97 -11.88
CA GLY A 92 1.83 -2.42 -11.87
C GLY A 92 1.96 -3.03 -10.47
N MET A 93 2.72 -4.12 -10.36
CA MET A 93 2.95 -4.78 -9.08
C MET A 93 3.98 -4.02 -8.25
N MET A 94 3.68 -3.79 -6.97
CA MET A 94 4.72 -3.36 -6.02
C MET A 94 5.31 -4.54 -5.27
N ARG A 95 6.64 -4.60 -5.19
CA ARG A 95 7.39 -5.61 -4.46
C ARG A 95 8.27 -4.94 -3.41
N VAL A 96 8.06 -5.25 -2.15
CA VAL A 96 8.75 -4.59 -1.03
C VAL A 96 9.53 -5.61 -0.21
N GLY A 97 10.85 -5.44 -0.12
CA GLY A 97 11.74 -6.31 0.65
C GLY A 97 11.65 -7.79 0.25
N GLN A 98 11.51 -8.06 -1.04
CA GLN A 98 11.38 -9.41 -1.59
C GLN A 98 12.72 -10.15 -1.61
N GLY A 99 12.76 -11.38 -1.10
CA GLY A 99 13.94 -12.24 -1.16
C GLY A 99 14.83 -12.17 0.08
N ALA A 100 15.58 -13.24 0.31
CA ALA A 100 16.42 -13.39 1.51
C ALA A 100 17.44 -12.26 1.64
N GLY A 101 17.42 -11.58 2.79
CA GLY A 101 18.34 -10.48 3.11
C GLY A 101 17.88 -9.10 2.66
N ASN A 102 16.78 -8.99 1.90
CA ASN A 102 16.27 -7.71 1.42
C ASN A 102 15.34 -7.05 2.45
N SER A 103 15.40 -5.72 2.57
CA SER A 103 14.75 -4.97 3.66
C SER A 103 13.98 -3.70 3.24
N GLY A 104 13.37 -3.70 2.06
CA GLY A 104 12.67 -2.54 1.52
C GLY A 104 11.51 -2.01 2.38
N ALA A 105 11.25 -0.71 2.28
CA ALA A 105 10.18 -0.03 3.01
C ALA A 105 9.41 0.95 2.11
N VAL A 106 8.10 1.03 2.28
CA VAL A 106 7.25 2.01 1.59
C VAL A 106 6.40 2.74 2.61
N THR A 107 6.42 4.08 2.59
CA THR A 107 5.60 4.92 3.46
C THR A 107 4.71 5.83 2.62
N VAL A 108 3.41 5.71 2.73
CA VAL A 108 2.46 6.72 2.27
C VAL A 108 2.36 7.78 3.37
N VAL A 109 2.92 8.96 3.09
CA VAL A 109 3.11 10.04 4.07
C VAL A 109 1.83 10.85 4.26
N SER A 110 1.20 11.21 3.15
CA SER A 110 0.00 12.06 3.14
C SER A 110 -0.89 11.78 1.95
N GLY A 111 -2.17 12.11 2.08
CA GLY A 111 -3.18 12.09 1.03
C GLY A 111 -4.50 12.58 1.61
N ASP A 112 -5.61 12.36 0.91
CA ASP A 112 -6.92 12.75 1.44
C ASP A 112 -7.48 11.78 2.49
N GLY A 113 -6.84 10.61 2.65
CA GLY A 113 -7.12 9.63 3.69
C GLY A 113 -8.55 9.07 3.64
N SER A 114 -9.20 9.12 2.48
CA SER A 114 -10.62 8.79 2.32
C SER A 114 -10.85 7.64 1.34
N PHE A 115 -11.87 6.81 1.60
CA PHE A 115 -12.23 5.74 0.68
C PHE A 115 -12.69 6.30 -0.68
N GLY A 116 -12.11 5.78 -1.77
CA GLY A 116 -12.40 6.28 -3.12
C GLY A 116 -11.80 7.65 -3.42
N GLY A 117 -11.07 8.24 -2.46
CA GLY A 117 -10.36 9.51 -2.60
C GLY A 117 -9.18 9.47 -3.57
N TRP A 118 -8.50 10.60 -3.71
CA TRP A 118 -7.24 10.71 -4.42
C TRP A 118 -6.20 9.79 -3.80
N LYS A 119 -5.68 8.88 -4.62
CA LYS A 119 -4.81 7.80 -4.19
C LYS A 119 -3.38 8.30 -4.21
N SER A 120 -2.71 8.38 -3.07
CA SER A 120 -1.27 8.57 -3.04
C SER A 120 -0.55 7.36 -3.66
N LEU A 121 -1.14 6.17 -3.51
CA LEU A 121 -0.62 4.94 -4.09
C LEU A 121 -1.74 4.15 -4.78
N GLN A 122 -1.55 3.78 -6.05
CA GLN A 122 -2.49 2.94 -6.80
C GLN A 122 -1.75 1.85 -7.56
N LEU A 123 -1.95 0.61 -7.17
CA LEU A 123 -1.18 -0.53 -7.67
C LEU A 123 -2.08 -1.61 -8.23
N TRP A 124 -1.58 -2.35 -9.22
CA TRP A 124 -2.24 -3.56 -9.67
C TRP A 124 -2.24 -4.60 -8.57
N GLY A 125 -1.12 -4.81 -7.90
CA GLY A 125 -1.05 -5.68 -6.72
C GLY A 125 0.18 -5.38 -5.89
N ALA A 126 0.35 -6.12 -4.81
CA ALA A 126 1.49 -5.96 -3.92
C ALA A 126 1.99 -7.29 -3.36
N SER A 127 3.31 -7.43 -3.22
CA SER A 127 3.94 -8.47 -2.39
C SER A 127 4.95 -7.82 -1.44
N ILE A 128 4.73 -7.99 -0.13
CA ILE A 128 5.49 -7.33 0.93
C ILE A 128 6.12 -8.41 1.81
N GLY A 129 7.46 -8.43 1.89
CA GLY A 129 8.20 -9.31 2.79
C GLY A 129 8.09 -10.81 2.48
N GLU A 130 7.95 -11.18 1.20
CA GLU A 130 8.04 -12.59 0.79
C GLU A 130 9.52 -12.99 0.79
N ALA A 131 9.87 -13.93 1.68
CA ALA A 131 11.24 -14.40 1.94
C ALA A 131 12.26 -13.33 2.42
N GLY A 132 11.86 -12.07 2.61
CA GLY A 132 12.67 -10.97 3.13
C GLY A 132 11.87 -10.08 4.10
N THR A 133 12.42 -8.96 4.55
CA THR A 133 11.79 -8.06 5.53
C THR A 133 11.22 -6.82 4.84
N GLY A 134 10.02 -6.93 4.26
CA GLY A 134 9.32 -5.80 3.65
C GLY A 134 8.44 -5.06 4.64
N SER A 135 8.39 -3.72 4.58
CA SER A 135 7.45 -2.94 5.37
C SER A 135 6.65 -1.96 4.53
N PHE A 136 5.37 -1.81 4.87
CA PHE A 136 4.50 -0.78 4.33
C PHE A 136 3.89 0.03 5.46
N VAL A 137 3.84 1.34 5.32
CA VAL A 137 3.26 2.24 6.32
C VAL A 137 2.31 3.20 5.62
N ASN A 138 1.10 3.37 6.15
CA ASN A 138 0.20 4.44 5.74
C ASN A 138 -0.04 5.39 6.92
N ASN A 139 0.45 6.63 6.80
CA ASN A 139 0.37 7.65 7.84
C ASN A 139 -0.82 8.62 7.65
N GLY A 140 -1.62 8.46 6.60
CA GLY A 140 -2.72 9.40 6.34
C GLY A 140 -3.18 9.51 4.89
N GLY A 141 -2.58 8.79 3.95
CA GLY A 141 -2.99 8.82 2.55
C GLY A 141 -3.98 7.73 2.18
N THR A 142 -4.32 7.70 0.89
CA THR A 142 -5.19 6.67 0.32
C THR A 142 -4.34 5.73 -0.54
N ALA A 143 -4.30 4.46 -0.17
CA ALA A 143 -3.56 3.43 -0.89
C ALA A 143 -4.54 2.38 -1.45
N LEU A 144 -4.46 2.10 -2.74
CA LEU A 144 -5.19 1.00 -3.37
C LEU A 144 -4.19 -0.04 -3.88
N MET A 145 -4.37 -1.28 -3.44
CA MET A 145 -3.61 -2.44 -3.86
C MET A 145 -4.59 -3.51 -4.35
N GLY A 146 -4.27 -4.21 -5.44
CA GLY A 146 -5.27 -5.06 -6.06
C GLY A 146 -6.18 -4.19 -6.92
N VAL A 147 -6.01 -4.25 -8.23
CA VAL A 147 -7.09 -3.98 -9.18
C VAL A 147 -7.33 -5.26 -9.98
N SER A 148 -8.58 -5.53 -10.33
CA SER A 148 -9.09 -6.69 -11.09
C SER A 148 -8.00 -7.54 -11.79
N GLY A 149 -7.73 -8.74 -11.28
CA GLY A 149 -6.78 -9.69 -11.89
C GLY A 149 -5.50 -9.94 -11.09
N ALA A 150 -5.24 -9.16 -10.05
CA ALA A 150 -3.95 -9.12 -9.39
C ALA A 150 -3.93 -9.75 -7.99
N TRP A 151 -2.75 -9.80 -7.39
CA TRP A 151 -2.45 -10.51 -6.15
C TRP A 151 -2.03 -9.54 -5.05
N PHE A 152 -2.40 -9.88 -3.83
CA PHE A 152 -1.91 -9.27 -2.61
C PHE A 152 -1.27 -10.34 -1.73
N VAL A 153 -0.01 -10.13 -1.37
CA VAL A 153 0.74 -11.03 -0.49
C VAL A 153 1.42 -10.19 0.58
N LEU A 154 1.11 -10.47 1.84
CA LEU A 154 1.92 -10.06 2.97
C LEU A 154 2.62 -11.30 3.50
N GLY A 155 3.91 -11.47 3.17
CA GLY A 155 4.71 -12.63 3.58
C GLY A 155 4.96 -12.65 5.08
N GLY A 156 5.35 -13.81 5.63
CA GLY A 156 5.47 -14.04 7.09
C GLY A 156 6.39 -13.09 7.86
N THR A 157 7.32 -12.43 7.18
CA THR A 157 8.24 -11.40 7.73
C THR A 157 7.88 -9.98 7.30
N GLY A 158 6.82 -9.83 6.51
CA GLY A 158 6.28 -8.56 6.07
C GLY A 158 5.40 -7.89 7.13
N THR A 159 5.46 -6.57 7.20
CA THR A 159 4.64 -5.77 8.12
C THR A 159 3.90 -4.67 7.37
N MET A 160 2.65 -4.43 7.72
CA MET A 160 1.92 -3.22 7.36
C MET A 160 1.51 -2.46 8.61
N ASN A 161 1.81 -1.17 8.69
CA ASN A 161 1.32 -0.31 9.77
C ASN A 161 0.41 0.78 9.22
N LEU A 162 -0.85 0.75 9.63
CA LEU A 162 -1.90 1.67 9.19
C LEU A 162 -2.16 2.69 10.32
N ASN A 163 -1.24 3.64 10.46
CA ASN A 163 -1.29 4.71 11.45
C ASN A 163 -2.40 5.75 11.17
N GLY A 164 -2.82 5.85 9.91
CA GLY A 164 -3.87 6.76 9.48
C GLY A 164 -4.30 6.47 8.04
N GLY A 165 -5.24 7.27 7.54
CA GLY A 165 -5.70 7.19 6.17
C GLY A 165 -6.44 5.89 5.85
N TYR A 166 -6.45 5.54 4.58
CA TYR A 166 -7.29 4.46 4.05
C TYR A 166 -6.48 3.54 3.14
N THR A 167 -6.49 2.24 3.43
CA THR A 167 -5.82 1.23 2.59
C THR A 167 -6.85 0.23 2.09
N THR A 168 -6.99 0.13 0.78
CA THR A 168 -7.94 -0.76 0.11
C THR A 168 -7.20 -1.90 -0.58
N ILE A 169 -7.70 -3.13 -0.38
CA ILE A 169 -7.28 -4.33 -1.06
C ILE A 169 -8.44 -4.84 -1.93
N ASP A 170 -8.36 -4.62 -3.25
CA ASP A 170 -9.40 -4.98 -4.23
C ASP A 170 -8.94 -6.16 -5.10
N VAL A 171 -9.08 -7.36 -4.54
CA VAL A 171 -8.69 -8.64 -5.13
C VAL A 171 -9.98 -9.38 -5.54
N ASP A 172 -10.42 -9.23 -6.80
CA ASP A 172 -11.77 -9.67 -7.25
C ASP A 172 -11.79 -10.65 -8.44
N ALA A 173 -10.63 -11.03 -8.98
CA ALA A 173 -10.62 -11.85 -10.20
C ALA A 173 -10.44 -13.33 -9.92
N THR A 174 -11.01 -14.16 -10.79
CA THR A 174 -10.70 -15.59 -10.87
C THR A 174 -9.19 -15.78 -11.05
N GLY A 175 -8.51 -16.37 -10.06
CA GLY A 175 -7.05 -16.55 -10.05
C GLY A 175 -6.27 -15.48 -9.30
N ALA A 176 -6.95 -14.44 -8.79
CA ALA A 176 -6.38 -13.48 -7.85
C ALA A 176 -6.09 -14.17 -6.50
N THR A 177 -4.99 -13.79 -5.86
CA THR A 177 -4.53 -14.41 -4.61
C THR A 177 -4.46 -13.36 -3.52
N PHE A 178 -5.10 -13.63 -2.38
CA PHE A 178 -4.93 -12.87 -1.15
C PHE A 178 -4.25 -13.78 -0.13
N ILE A 179 -3.00 -13.47 0.22
CA ILE A 179 -2.23 -14.17 1.25
C ILE A 179 -1.87 -13.17 2.33
N LEU A 180 -2.28 -13.47 3.55
CA LEU A 180 -1.88 -12.74 4.74
C LEU A 180 -1.13 -13.72 5.64
N ASP A 181 0.20 -13.64 5.66
CA ASP A 181 1.08 -14.40 6.54
C ASP A 181 1.88 -13.52 7.50
N GLY A 182 2.17 -12.29 7.12
CA GLY A 182 2.75 -11.27 7.99
C GLY A 182 1.71 -10.59 8.88
N VAL A 183 2.09 -9.42 9.42
CA VAL A 183 1.28 -8.67 10.39
C VAL A 183 0.83 -7.34 9.82
N ILE A 184 -0.48 -7.06 9.95
CA ILE A 184 -1.06 -5.74 9.77
C ILE A 184 -1.38 -5.18 11.16
N ASP A 185 -0.87 -3.98 11.46
CA ASP A 185 -1.26 -3.21 12.64
C ASP A 185 -2.16 -2.04 12.23
N LEU A 186 -3.34 -1.96 12.84
CA LEU A 186 -4.27 -0.86 12.70
C LEU A 186 -4.04 0.10 13.88
N ALA A 187 -3.34 1.21 13.63
CA ALA A 187 -2.93 2.17 14.64
C ALA A 187 -3.59 3.57 14.44
N GLY A 188 -4.72 3.61 13.74
CA GLY A 188 -5.49 4.83 13.47
C GLY A 188 -6.02 4.96 12.04
N GLY A 189 -5.57 4.10 11.13
CA GLY A 189 -6.09 3.99 9.76
C GLY A 189 -7.20 2.95 9.61
N ALA A 190 -7.73 2.85 8.38
CA ALA A 190 -8.71 1.85 7.98
C ALA A 190 -8.14 0.91 6.93
N LEU A 191 -8.51 -0.38 7.03
CA LEU A 191 -8.27 -1.40 6.03
C LEU A 191 -9.60 -1.79 5.41
N ALA A 192 -9.77 -1.63 4.10
CA ALA A 192 -10.89 -2.21 3.37
C ALA A 192 -10.43 -3.37 2.50
N ILE A 193 -11.14 -4.47 2.59
CA ILE A 193 -10.91 -5.64 1.74
C ILE A 193 -12.21 -5.91 0.99
N LYS A 194 -12.09 -6.17 -0.30
CA LYS A 194 -13.25 -6.42 -1.13
C LYS A 194 -13.95 -7.72 -0.75
N GLY A 195 -15.28 -7.69 -0.79
CA GLY A 195 -16.15 -8.80 -0.41
C GLY A 195 -16.45 -8.84 1.09
N ASP A 196 -17.29 -9.81 1.47
CA ASP A 196 -17.53 -10.15 2.87
C ASP A 196 -16.39 -11.04 3.35
N VAL A 197 -15.52 -10.49 4.17
CA VAL A 197 -14.38 -11.20 4.78
C VAL A 197 -14.45 -11.17 6.31
N LEU A 198 -15.66 -11.01 6.88
CA LEU A 198 -15.84 -10.89 8.33
C LEU A 198 -15.34 -12.14 9.07
N SER A 199 -15.61 -13.33 8.53
CA SER A 199 -15.18 -14.60 9.13
C SER A 199 -13.65 -14.76 9.07
N GLU A 200 -13.07 -14.45 7.92
CA GLU A 200 -11.63 -14.51 7.67
C GLU A 200 -10.88 -13.52 8.56
N ALA A 201 -11.40 -12.30 8.69
CA ALA A 201 -10.84 -11.27 9.56
C ALA A 201 -10.76 -11.73 11.02
N GLY A 202 -11.80 -12.40 11.53
CA GLY A 202 -11.76 -13.03 12.85
C GLY A 202 -10.63 -14.07 12.95
N GLY A 203 -10.47 -14.91 11.93
CA GLY A 203 -9.37 -15.88 11.85
C GLY A 203 -7.98 -15.23 11.87
N TRP A 204 -7.79 -14.12 11.14
CA TRP A 204 -6.52 -13.40 11.11
C TRP A 204 -6.18 -12.74 12.45
N ILE A 205 -7.18 -12.21 13.15
CA ILE A 205 -7.00 -11.65 14.49
C ILE A 205 -6.55 -12.72 15.47
N LEU A 206 -7.23 -13.86 15.49
CA LEU A 206 -6.87 -14.98 16.38
C LEU A 206 -5.50 -15.59 16.04
N ALA A 207 -5.10 -15.51 14.77
CA ALA A 207 -3.76 -15.87 14.32
C ALA A 207 -2.70 -14.78 14.54
N GLN A 208 -3.07 -13.65 15.17
CA GLN A 208 -2.21 -12.49 15.44
C GLN A 208 -1.63 -11.83 14.19
N LYS A 209 -2.27 -12.02 13.03
CA LYS A 209 -1.93 -11.40 11.75
C LYS A 209 -2.55 -10.02 11.58
N LEU A 210 -3.57 -9.71 12.39
CA LEU A 210 -4.16 -8.38 12.50
C LEU A 210 -4.10 -7.93 13.96
N THR A 211 -3.52 -6.75 14.19
CA THR A 211 -3.33 -6.15 15.52
C THR A 211 -3.93 -4.74 15.56
N SER A 212 -4.21 -4.26 16.77
CA SER A 212 -4.84 -2.96 17.04
C SER A 212 -3.93 -2.17 17.97
N TYR A 213 -3.34 -1.08 17.47
CA TYR A 213 -2.33 -0.27 18.19
C TYR A 213 -1.21 -1.12 18.80
N GLY A 214 -0.68 -2.08 18.04
CA GLY A 214 0.35 -3.02 18.47
C GLY A 214 -0.11 -4.08 19.48
N GLN A 215 -1.39 -4.11 19.82
CA GLN A 215 -1.98 -5.11 20.72
C GLN A 215 -2.59 -6.25 19.93
N THR A 216 -2.31 -7.48 20.38
CA THR A 216 -3.04 -8.67 19.95
C THR A 216 -4.42 -8.69 20.59
N ALA A 217 -5.37 -9.35 19.94
CA ALA A 217 -6.67 -9.68 20.50
C ALA A 217 -6.83 -11.20 20.55
N ASP A 218 -7.74 -11.67 21.39
CA ASP A 218 -8.18 -13.05 21.44
C ASP A 218 -9.69 -13.16 21.18
N ALA A 219 -10.22 -14.38 21.30
CA ALA A 219 -11.62 -14.65 21.02
C ALA A 219 -12.60 -13.94 21.99
N SER A 220 -12.09 -13.48 23.14
CA SER A 220 -12.90 -12.85 24.18
C SER A 220 -12.98 -11.33 24.06
N ASP A 221 -12.03 -10.69 23.36
CA ASP A 221 -11.91 -9.22 23.36
C ASP A 221 -11.77 -8.57 21.98
N PHE A 222 -11.71 -9.32 20.87
CA PHE A 222 -11.47 -8.70 19.56
C PHE A 222 -12.56 -7.70 19.12
N THR A 223 -13.81 -7.90 19.54
CA THR A 223 -14.89 -6.94 19.27
C THR A 223 -14.79 -5.64 20.07
N GLU A 224 -13.94 -5.61 21.12
CA GLU A 224 -13.61 -4.40 21.86
C GLU A 224 -12.45 -3.64 21.22
N LYS A 225 -11.61 -4.33 20.44
CA LYS A 225 -10.39 -3.80 19.81
C LYS A 225 -10.54 -3.47 18.32
N PHE A 226 -11.56 -4.02 17.66
CA PHE A 226 -11.84 -3.82 16.24
C PHE A 226 -13.30 -3.49 15.99
N ALA A 227 -13.53 -2.60 15.04
CA ALA A 227 -14.85 -2.33 14.47
C ALA A 227 -14.87 -2.77 13.01
N PHE A 228 -15.93 -3.46 12.63
CA PHE A 228 -16.15 -3.99 11.30
C PHE A 228 -17.38 -3.33 10.69
N ASP A 229 -17.25 -2.97 9.42
CA ASP A 229 -18.37 -2.52 8.61
C ASP A 229 -18.33 -3.23 7.26
N PHE A 230 -19.31 -4.08 7.00
CA PHE A 230 -19.53 -4.65 5.68
C PHE A 230 -20.71 -3.94 5.02
N ASP A 231 -20.46 -3.41 3.81
CA ASP A 231 -21.49 -2.92 2.90
C ASP A 231 -22.33 -1.69 3.37
N THR A 232 -22.08 -1.13 4.56
CA THR A 232 -22.81 0.06 5.04
C THR A 232 -22.17 1.36 4.55
N THR A 233 -20.89 1.57 4.87
CA THR A 233 -20.16 2.78 4.46
C THR A 233 -19.51 2.61 3.11
N ASN A 234 -18.98 1.42 2.82
CA ASN A 234 -18.23 1.11 1.61
C ASN A 234 -18.81 -0.13 0.94
N THR A 235 -19.78 0.08 0.06
CA THR A 235 -20.54 -1.01 -0.59
C THR A 235 -19.61 -1.98 -1.32
N GLY A 236 -19.78 -3.29 -1.05
CA GLY A 236 -18.96 -4.37 -1.60
C GLY A 236 -17.61 -4.59 -0.91
N TYR A 237 -17.35 -3.92 0.23
CA TYR A 237 -16.12 -4.08 1.01
C TYR A 237 -16.42 -4.35 2.48
N THR A 238 -15.57 -5.16 3.10
CA THR A 238 -15.43 -5.22 4.55
C THR A 238 -14.37 -4.22 4.97
N THR A 239 -14.77 -3.23 5.75
CA THR A 239 -13.89 -2.22 6.35
C THR A 239 -13.59 -2.63 7.79
N ILE A 240 -12.31 -2.65 8.13
CA ILE A 240 -11.80 -2.99 9.46
C ILE A 240 -11.06 -1.79 10.01
N THR A 241 -11.40 -1.38 11.22
CA THR A 241 -10.73 -0.29 11.94
C THR A 241 -10.41 -0.73 13.36
N ALA A 242 -9.33 -0.19 13.91
CA ALA A 242 -9.01 -0.39 15.31
C ALA A 242 -9.86 0.54 16.18
N VAL A 243 -10.46 -0.02 17.23
CA VAL A 243 -11.10 0.75 18.29
C VAL A 243 -9.99 1.18 19.25
N PRO A 244 -9.70 2.48 19.37
CA PRO A 244 -8.73 2.93 20.35
C PRO A 244 -9.24 2.57 21.75
N GLU A 245 -8.33 2.14 22.63
CA GLU A 245 -8.70 1.88 24.03
C GLU A 245 -9.48 3.08 24.58
N PRO A 246 -10.60 2.85 25.28
CA PRO A 246 -11.34 3.93 25.91
C PRO A 246 -10.36 4.70 26.79
N ALA A 247 -10.20 6.00 26.51
CA ALA A 247 -9.37 6.85 27.34
C ALA A 247 -9.94 6.78 28.76
N THR A 248 -9.19 6.18 29.70
CA THR A 248 -9.58 6.19 31.09
C THR A 248 -9.51 7.64 31.56
N LEU A 249 -10.67 8.27 31.75
CA LEU A 249 -10.78 9.60 32.31
C LEU A 249 -10.56 9.50 33.82
N GLY A 250 -9.36 9.85 34.28
CA GLY A 250 -9.09 10.00 35.70
C GLY A 250 -9.62 11.34 36.17
N MET A 251 -10.58 11.33 37.09
CA MET A 251 -11.03 12.54 37.78
C MET A 251 -10.22 12.71 39.06
N VAL A 252 -9.39 13.76 39.12
CA VAL A 252 -8.69 14.13 40.36
C VAL A 252 -9.39 15.34 40.96
N ALA A 253 -9.98 15.14 42.15
CA ALA A 253 -10.46 16.24 42.97
C ALA A 253 -9.27 16.94 43.63
N LEU A 254 -9.01 18.19 43.26
CA LEU A 254 -7.99 19.01 43.92
C LEU A 254 -8.57 19.52 45.24
N MET A 255 -7.79 19.46 46.32
CA MET A 255 -8.19 19.87 47.69
C MET A 255 -8.56 21.37 47.85
N GLY A 256 -8.73 22.12 46.75
CA GLY A 256 -9.25 23.48 46.69
C GLY A 256 -10.56 23.63 45.89
N GLY A 257 -11.26 22.53 45.57
CA GLY A 257 -12.58 22.56 44.91
C GLY A 257 -12.57 22.55 43.37
N GLY A 258 -11.40 22.36 42.75
CA GLY A 258 -11.27 22.20 41.30
C GLY A 258 -11.31 20.74 40.86
N ILE A 259 -11.99 20.46 39.75
CA ILE A 259 -11.96 19.15 39.08
C ILE A 259 -10.89 19.20 37.99
N LEU A 260 -9.85 18.35 38.10
CA LEU A 260 -8.87 18.12 37.05
C LEU A 260 -9.19 16.81 36.34
N TRP A 261 -9.50 16.89 35.04
CA TRP A 261 -9.61 15.72 34.17
C TRP A 261 -8.23 15.37 33.62
N ILE A 262 -7.73 14.18 33.95
CA ILE A 262 -6.45 13.68 33.44
C ILE A 262 -6.74 12.64 32.36
N ARG A 263 -6.30 12.92 31.12
CA ARG A 263 -6.30 11.94 30.03
C ARG A 263 -5.02 11.12 30.12
N LYS A 264 -5.09 9.91 30.67
CA LYS A 264 -3.96 8.96 30.63
C LYS A 264 -4.03 8.20 29.31
N ARG A 265 -3.14 8.53 28.36
CA ARG A 265 -2.78 7.57 27.29
C ARG A 265 -1.81 6.58 27.93
N LEU A 266 -2.18 5.30 27.98
CA LEU A 266 -1.19 4.25 28.19
C LEU A 266 -0.31 4.25 26.93
N LEU A 267 0.85 4.89 27.03
CA LEU A 267 1.96 4.60 26.13
C LEU A 267 2.54 3.28 26.65
N ILE A 268 2.26 2.19 25.95
CA ILE A 268 2.99 0.93 26.09
C ILE A 268 3.80 0.77 24.81
#